data_AF-A0A529VJF3-F1
#
_entry.id   AF-A0A529VJF3-F1
#
_cell.length_a   1.000
_cell.length_b   1.000
_cell.length_c   1.000
_cell.angle_alpha   90.00
_cell.angle_beta   90.00
_cell.angle_gamma   90.00
#
_symmetry.space_group_name_H-M   'P 1'
#
loop_
_entity.id
_entity.type
_entity.pdbx_description
1 polymer ?
#
loop_
_entity_poly.entity_id
_entity_poly.type
_entity_poly.pdbx_seq_one_letter_code
_entity_poly.pdbx_strand_id
1 'polypeptide(L)'
;SELSGSGLTFIGMGVSGGEEGARHGPSIMVGGTEDSWKRVEKVLTAISAKFKDEPCAAWLGTDGAGHFVKTIHNGIEYADMQMIAEIYGILRDGLGMGPKEIGKVFDGWNKGRLNSYLIE
;
A
#
# COMPACT_ATOMS: atom_id res chain seq x y z
N SER A 1 -24.02 -1.95 14.31
CA SER A 1 -23.82 -2.99 13.28
C SER A 1 -24.61 -4.23 13.67
N GLU A 2 -24.87 -5.15 12.74
CA GLU A 2 -25.53 -6.45 13.04
C GLU A 2 -24.75 -7.30 14.06
N LEU A 3 -23.46 -7.03 14.23
CA LEU A 3 -22.59 -7.69 15.21
C LEU A 3 -22.70 -7.09 16.62
N SER A 4 -23.37 -5.95 16.78
CA SER A 4 -23.54 -5.28 18.07
C SER A 4 -24.37 -6.13 19.03
N GLY A 5 -23.84 -6.45 20.20
CA GLY A 5 -24.53 -7.30 21.20
C GLY A 5 -24.41 -8.80 20.96
N SER A 6 -23.73 -9.25 19.90
CA SER A 6 -23.49 -10.68 19.62
C SER A 6 -22.36 -11.30 20.44
N GLY A 7 -21.54 -10.48 21.11
CA GLY A 7 -20.30 -10.90 21.76
C GLY A 7 -19.13 -11.14 20.79
N LEU A 8 -19.35 -11.05 19.48
CA LEU A 8 -18.30 -11.19 18.47
C LEU A 8 -17.49 -9.91 18.31
N THR A 9 -16.19 -10.06 18.06
CA THR A 9 -15.28 -8.97 17.69
C THR A 9 -15.19 -8.85 16.18
N PHE A 10 -15.25 -7.63 15.65
CA PHE A 10 -14.98 -7.34 14.26
C PHE A 10 -13.69 -6.51 14.10
N ILE A 11 -12.93 -6.81 13.06
CA ILE A 11 -11.73 -6.05 12.66
C ILE A 11 -11.87 -5.76 11.16
N GLY A 12 -11.89 -4.49 10.79
CA GLY A 12 -11.80 -4.06 9.39
C GLY A 12 -10.35 -3.83 9.01
N MET A 13 -9.75 -4.73 8.24
CA MET A 13 -8.31 -4.74 7.98
C MET A 13 -8.00 -4.55 6.50
N GLY A 14 -7.32 -3.47 6.17
CA GLY A 14 -6.72 -3.26 4.86
C GLY A 14 -5.41 -4.04 4.73
N VAL A 15 -5.19 -4.66 3.57
CA VAL A 15 -3.93 -5.37 3.25
C VAL A 15 -3.44 -4.94 1.87
N SER A 16 -2.17 -4.59 1.73
CA SER A 16 -1.54 -4.21 0.44
C SER A 16 -0.20 -4.91 0.22
N GLY A 17 0.18 -5.11 -1.05
CA GLY A 17 1.41 -5.81 -1.46
C GLY A 17 1.23 -6.90 -2.53
N GLY A 18 0.01 -7.14 -3.01
CA GLY A 18 -0.27 -8.21 -3.99
C GLY A 18 0.02 -9.61 -3.45
N GLU A 19 0.12 -10.59 -4.36
CA GLU A 19 0.39 -11.99 -4.00
C GLU A 19 1.77 -12.18 -3.37
N GLU A 20 2.79 -11.51 -3.92
CA GLU A 20 4.15 -11.59 -3.42
C GLU A 20 4.28 -10.96 -2.02
N GLY A 21 3.73 -9.76 -1.83
CA GLY A 21 3.69 -9.10 -0.53
C GLY A 21 2.90 -9.91 0.48
N ALA A 22 1.78 -10.53 0.11
CA ALA A 22 1.05 -11.43 1.02
C ALA A 22 1.89 -12.62 1.50
N ARG A 23 2.82 -13.11 0.66
CA ARG A 23 3.71 -14.23 1.01
C ARG A 23 4.92 -13.83 1.85
N HIS A 24 5.49 -12.65 1.61
CA HIS A 24 6.79 -12.25 2.19
C HIS A 24 6.71 -11.10 3.20
N GLY A 25 5.59 -10.39 3.25
CA GLY A 25 5.38 -9.26 4.15
C GLY A 25 4.50 -8.19 3.52
N PRO A 26 3.20 -8.13 3.82
CA PRO A 26 2.34 -7.07 3.31
C PRO A 26 2.37 -5.84 4.23
N SER A 27 1.76 -4.75 3.75
CA SER A 27 1.32 -3.65 4.61
C SER A 27 -0.06 -3.96 5.19
N ILE A 28 -0.23 -3.79 6.51
CA ILE A 28 -1.45 -4.15 7.25
C ILE A 28 -2.02 -2.94 7.99
N MET A 29 -3.27 -2.62 7.70
CA MET A 29 -3.96 -1.41 8.17
C MET A 29 -5.18 -1.81 9.01
N VAL A 30 -5.08 -1.78 10.34
CA VAL A 30 -6.10 -2.35 11.22
C VAL A 30 -7.08 -1.30 11.73
N GLY A 31 -8.37 -1.53 11.48
CA GLY A 31 -9.50 -0.84 12.10
C GLY A 31 -10.26 -1.74 13.06
N GLY A 32 -10.76 -1.18 14.15
CA GLY A 32 -11.47 -1.91 15.20
C GLY A 32 -11.18 -1.31 16.58
N THR A 33 -11.64 -1.94 17.65
CA THR A 33 -11.30 -1.47 19.00
C THR A 33 -9.82 -1.71 19.31
N GLU A 34 -9.23 -0.90 20.19
CA GLU A 34 -7.83 -1.12 20.60
C GLU A 34 -7.63 -2.50 21.25
N ASP A 35 -8.64 -2.99 21.98
CA ASP A 35 -8.61 -4.33 22.55
C ASP A 35 -8.59 -5.42 21.49
N SER A 36 -9.25 -5.23 20.34
CA SER A 36 -9.19 -6.21 19.25
C SER A 36 -7.83 -6.21 18.58
N TRP A 37 -7.19 -5.05 18.43
CA TRP A 37 -5.81 -4.94 17.98
C TRP A 37 -4.84 -5.70 18.90
N LYS A 38 -4.88 -5.46 20.21
CA LYS A 38 -3.98 -6.11 21.19
C LYS A 38 -4.04 -7.65 21.13
N ARG A 39 -5.18 -8.22 20.74
CA ARG A 39 -5.34 -9.68 20.57
C ARG A 39 -4.60 -10.24 19.36
N VAL A 40 -4.42 -9.46 18.29
CA VAL A 40 -3.87 -9.93 17.01
C VAL A 40 -2.52 -9.31 16.65
N GLU A 41 -2.12 -8.22 17.34
CA GLU A 41 -0.92 -7.42 17.10
C GLU A 41 0.34 -8.27 16.88
N LYS A 42 0.61 -9.22 17.78
CA LYS A 42 1.82 -10.05 17.71
C LYS A 42 1.91 -10.84 16.40
N VAL A 43 0.79 -11.36 15.90
CA VAL A 43 0.76 -12.11 14.64
C VAL A 43 0.89 -11.15 13.47
N LEU A 44 0.10 -10.07 13.46
CA LEU A 44 0.07 -9.13 12.33
C LEU A 44 1.41 -8.40 12.14
N THR A 45 2.05 -7.98 13.22
CA THR A 45 3.38 -7.36 13.17
C THR A 45 4.47 -8.37 12.80
N ALA A 46 4.33 -9.66 13.12
CA ALA A 46 5.30 -10.68 12.76
C ALA A 46 5.26 -11.04 11.26
N ILE A 47 4.08 -10.99 10.64
CA ILE A 47 3.90 -11.34 9.22
C ILE A 47 4.02 -10.15 8.27
N SER A 48 3.99 -8.91 8.75
CA SER A 48 4.08 -7.70 7.91
C SER A 48 5.48 -7.48 7.35
N ALA A 49 5.58 -6.69 6.28
CA ALA A 49 6.86 -6.12 5.85
C ALA A 49 7.55 -5.36 7.00
N LYS A 50 8.88 -5.23 6.91
CA LYS A 50 9.69 -4.47 7.86
C LYS A 50 10.45 -3.37 7.12
N PHE A 51 10.40 -2.15 7.63
CA PHE A 51 11.24 -1.05 7.17
C PHE A 51 12.08 -0.53 8.35
N LYS A 52 13.40 -0.63 8.24
CA LYS A 52 14.34 -0.29 9.34
C LYS A 52 13.94 -0.97 10.67
N ASP A 53 13.66 -2.26 10.59
CA ASP A 53 13.19 -3.13 11.69
C ASP A 53 11.79 -2.80 12.26
N GLU A 54 11.12 -1.75 11.76
CA GLU A 54 9.75 -1.42 12.16
C GLU A 54 8.71 -2.17 11.32
N PRO A 55 7.66 -2.77 11.92
CA PRO A 55 6.58 -3.41 11.18
C PRO A 55 5.74 -2.42 10.38
N CYS A 56 5.44 -2.77 9.13
CA CYS A 56 4.40 -2.13 8.32
C CYS A 56 2.99 -2.62 8.72
N ALA A 57 2.69 -2.59 10.01
CA ALA A 57 1.39 -2.95 10.57
C ALA A 57 1.04 -2.03 11.73
N ALA A 58 -0.16 -1.44 11.70
CA ALA A 58 -0.60 -0.51 12.75
C ALA A 58 -2.11 -0.56 12.98
N TRP A 59 -2.52 -0.19 14.19
CA TRP A 59 -3.89 0.18 14.51
C TRP A 59 -4.14 1.64 14.14
N LEU A 60 -5.17 1.89 13.32
CA LEU A 60 -5.41 3.17 12.66
C LEU A 60 -6.69 3.87 13.14
N GLY A 61 -7.44 3.23 14.03
CA GLY A 61 -8.66 3.79 14.61
C GLY A 61 -9.78 2.76 14.72
N THR A 62 -10.95 3.24 15.13
CA THR A 62 -12.11 2.37 15.35
C THR A 62 -12.78 1.94 14.04
N ASP A 63 -13.58 0.89 14.15
CA ASP A 63 -14.51 0.47 13.11
C ASP A 63 -13.83 0.24 11.74
N GLY A 64 -14.26 0.99 10.72
CA GLY A 64 -13.79 0.86 9.34
C GLY A 64 -12.49 1.61 9.03
N ALA A 65 -11.79 2.20 10.01
CA ALA A 65 -10.61 3.04 9.77
C ALA A 65 -9.53 2.33 8.91
N GLY A 66 -9.24 1.05 9.19
CA GLY A 66 -8.27 0.27 8.41
C GLY A 66 -8.66 0.10 6.95
N HIS A 67 -9.94 -0.17 6.65
CA HIS A 67 -10.44 -0.20 5.28
C HIS A 67 -10.40 1.18 4.62
N PHE A 68 -10.75 2.24 5.36
CA PHE A 68 -10.73 3.60 4.82
C PHE A 68 -9.31 4.02 4.41
N VAL A 69 -8.32 3.76 5.27
CA VAL A 69 -6.91 4.03 4.92
C VAL A 69 -6.49 3.21 3.69
N LYS A 70 -6.92 1.96 3.57
CA LYS A 70 -6.67 1.16 2.36
C LYS A 70 -7.35 1.72 1.10
N THR A 71 -8.56 2.26 1.23
CA THR A 71 -9.23 2.94 0.11
C THR A 71 -8.43 4.16 -0.35
N ILE A 72 -7.92 4.97 0.58
CA ILE A 72 -7.06 6.12 0.25
C ILE A 72 -5.74 5.68 -0.37
N HIS A 73 -5.10 4.62 0.15
CA HIS A 73 -3.90 4.05 -0.44
C HIS A 73 -4.10 3.68 -1.92
N ASN A 74 -5.20 3.00 -2.25
CA ASN A 74 -5.54 2.71 -3.63
C ASN A 74 -5.79 4.00 -4.44
N GLY A 75 -6.45 5.00 -3.87
CA GLY A 75 -6.66 6.28 -4.56
C GLY A 75 -5.34 6.96 -4.94
N ILE A 76 -4.34 6.92 -4.06
CA ILE A 76 -2.99 7.45 -4.32
C ILE A 76 -2.29 6.62 -5.40
N GLU A 77 -2.36 5.29 -5.31
CA GLU A 77 -1.76 4.38 -6.32
C GLU A 77 -2.27 4.69 -7.73
N TYR A 78 -3.58 4.90 -7.89
CA TYR A 78 -4.16 5.25 -9.19
C TYR A 78 -3.66 6.61 -9.70
N ALA A 79 -3.51 7.60 -8.82
CA ALA A 79 -2.99 8.91 -9.20
C ALA A 79 -1.53 8.81 -9.66
N ASP A 80 -0.70 8.04 -8.96
CA ASP A 80 0.71 7.81 -9.32
C ASP A 80 0.83 7.08 -10.66
N MET A 81 0.07 6.00 -10.86
CA MET A 81 0.04 5.27 -12.13
C MET A 81 -0.38 6.16 -13.30
N GLN A 82 -1.42 6.99 -13.11
CA GLN A 82 -1.88 7.91 -14.14
C GLN A 82 -0.82 8.98 -14.46
N MET A 83 -0.16 9.53 -13.45
CA MET A 83 0.93 10.50 -13.64
C MET A 83 2.09 9.89 -14.44
N ILE A 84 2.50 8.67 -14.11
CA ILE A 84 3.56 7.94 -14.83
C ILE A 84 3.13 7.69 -16.28
N ALA A 85 1.88 7.28 -16.51
CA ALA A 85 1.35 7.02 -17.85
C ALA A 85 1.30 8.30 -18.72
N GLU A 86 0.92 9.43 -18.13
CA GLU A 86 0.93 10.73 -18.81
C GLU A 86 2.34 11.17 -19.17
N ILE A 87 3.30 11.02 -18.25
CA ILE A 87 4.71 11.33 -18.51
C ILE A 87 5.24 10.43 -19.64
N TYR A 88 4.95 9.14 -19.61
CA TYR A 88 5.29 8.23 -20.70
C TYR A 88 4.71 8.72 -22.04
N GLY A 89 3.44 9.14 -22.06
CA GLY A 89 2.79 9.71 -23.24
C GLY A 89 3.50 10.97 -23.76
N ILE A 90 3.89 11.88 -22.88
CA ILE A 90 4.65 13.09 -23.24
C ILE A 90 6.01 12.72 -23.84
N LEU A 91 6.74 11.77 -23.25
CA LEU A 91 8.05 11.36 -23.78
C LEU A 91 7.93 10.68 -25.15
N ARG A 92 6.92 9.83 -25.32
CA ARG A 92 6.68 9.10 -26.58
C ARG A 92 6.19 10.02 -27.69
N ASP A 93 5.08 10.71 -27.46
CA ASP A 93 4.36 11.45 -28.51
C ASP A 93 4.84 12.90 -28.64
N GLY A 94 5.25 13.51 -27.53
CA GLY A 94 5.74 14.88 -27.49
C GLY A 94 7.23 15.00 -27.86
N LEU A 95 8.07 14.08 -27.36
CA LEU A 95 9.52 14.09 -27.63
C LEU A 95 9.97 13.02 -28.64
N GLY A 96 9.07 12.16 -29.12
CA GLY A 96 9.38 11.14 -30.11
C GLY A 96 10.28 10.01 -29.61
N MET A 97 10.42 9.84 -28.29
CA MET A 97 11.33 8.85 -27.70
C MET A 97 10.84 7.42 -27.91
N GLY A 98 11.76 6.51 -28.21
CA GLY A 98 11.46 5.09 -28.30
C GLY A 98 11.30 4.44 -26.91
N PRO A 99 10.55 3.33 -26.78
CA PRO A 99 10.31 2.68 -25.49
C PRO A 99 11.58 2.33 -24.70
N LYS A 100 12.66 1.91 -25.38
CA LYS A 100 13.95 1.60 -24.73
C LYS A 100 14.64 2.83 -24.14
N GLU A 101 14.44 4.00 -24.74
CA GLU A 101 15.02 5.25 -24.25
C GLU A 101 14.23 5.76 -23.05
N ILE A 102 12.90 5.65 -23.10
CA ILE A 102 12.02 6.00 -21.99
C ILE A 102 12.31 5.10 -20.78
N GLY A 103 12.52 3.80 -20.99
CA GLY A 103 12.93 2.87 -19.92
C GLY A 103 14.20 3.34 -19.20
N LYS A 104 15.22 3.81 -19.94
CA LYS A 104 16.44 4.36 -19.32
C LYS A 104 16.19 5.64 -18.51
N VAL A 105 15.20 6.44 -18.89
CA VAL A 105 14.79 7.63 -18.11
C VAL A 105 14.18 7.20 -16.78
N PHE A 106 13.22 6.26 -16.80
CA PHE A 106 12.63 5.72 -15.58
C PHE A 106 13.68 5.02 -14.70
N ASP A 107 14.58 4.22 -15.28
CA ASP A 107 15.73 3.64 -14.56
C ASP A 107 16.60 4.70 -13.86
N GLY A 108 16.79 5.85 -14.52
CA GLY A 108 17.52 6.98 -13.96
C GLY A 108 16.79 7.63 -12.79
N TRP A 109 15.47 7.83 -12.93
CA TRP A 109 14.63 8.40 -11.87
C TRP A 109 14.49 7.46 -10.67
N ASN A 110 14.44 6.14 -10.90
CA ASN A 110 14.37 5.14 -9.84
C ASN A 110 15.62 5.15 -8.93
N LYS A 111 16.75 5.68 -9.40
CA LYS A 111 17.98 5.83 -8.60
C LYS A 111 18.02 7.13 -7.78
N GLY A 112 17.02 7.99 -7.95
CA GLY A 112 16.95 9.30 -7.34
C GLY A 112 15.76 9.44 -6.40
N ARG A 113 15.17 10.64 -6.41
CA ARG A 113 14.06 10.99 -5.52
C ARG A 113 12.74 10.27 -5.83
N LEU A 114 12.63 9.70 -7.02
CA LEU A 114 11.44 8.97 -7.47
C LEU A 114 11.58 7.46 -7.28
N ASN A 115 12.57 7.00 -6.51
CA ASN A 115 12.70 5.59 -6.17
C ASN A 115 11.41 5.07 -5.54
N SER A 116 10.72 4.18 -6.27
CA SER A 116 9.45 3.62 -5.84
C SER A 116 9.12 2.38 -6.67
N TYR A 117 8.30 1.50 -6.11
CA TYR A 117 7.87 0.26 -6.75
C TYR A 117 7.16 0.48 -8.11
N LEU A 118 6.45 1.61 -8.28
CA LEU A 118 5.74 1.90 -9.54
C LEU A 118 6.66 2.46 -10.63
N ILE A 119 7.86 2.94 -10.27
CA ILE A 119 8.85 3.49 -11.21
C ILE A 119 9.86 2.43 -11.64
N GLU A 120 10.08 1.40 -10.82
CA GLU A 120 10.88 0.21 -11.14
C GLU A 120 10.26 -0.61 -12.28
#